data_AF-A0A8S9LKW8-F1
#
_entry.id   AF-A0A8S9LKW8-F1
#
_cell.length_a   1.000
_cell.length_b   1.000
_cell.length_c   1.000
_cell.angle_alpha   90.00
_cell.angle_beta   90.00
_cell.angle_gamma   90.00
#
_symmetry.space_group_name_H-M   'P 1'
#
loop_
_entity.id
_entity.type
_entity.pdbx_description
1 polymer ?
#
loop_
_entity_poly.entity_id
_entity_poly.type
_entity_poly.pdbx_seq_one_letter_code
_entity_poly.pdbx_strand_id
1 'polypeptide(L)'
;MDVAATICVQSTYWWVAPSHLPIMTFFIAAGPKPEHGEDSSRSFFQIKKTGGLHNVYKITFCSGDGGCDDVGIARDANGVGRLAVGSEPFPFVFMKASEAETSHKTMSII
;
A
#
# COMPACT_ATOMS: atom_id res chain seq x y z
N MET A 1 -23.43 -1.81 -13.93
CA MET A 1 -22.24 -1.25 -14.61
C MET A 1 -21.12 -1.30 -13.59
N ASP A 2 -20.05 -2.03 -13.86
CA ASP A 2 -18.85 -2.02 -13.02
C ASP A 2 -18.24 -0.62 -13.08
N VAL A 3 -18.27 0.09 -11.95
CA VAL A 3 -17.59 1.37 -11.82
C VAL A 3 -16.10 1.06 -11.71
N ALA A 4 -15.30 1.54 -12.67
CA ALA A 4 -13.85 1.44 -12.58
C ALA A 4 -13.39 2.05 -11.25
N ALA A 5 -12.58 1.29 -10.49
CA ALA A 5 -12.18 1.67 -9.13
C ALA A 5 -11.37 2.98 -9.04
N THR A 6 -10.91 3.50 -10.18
CA THR A 6 -10.13 4.74 -10.30
C THR A 6 -10.41 5.40 -11.65
N ILE A 7 -10.42 6.75 -11.66
CA ILE A 7 -10.47 7.56 -12.89
C ILE A 7 -9.12 7.65 -13.60
N CYS A 8 -8.02 7.36 -12.89
CA CYS A 8 -6.69 7.32 -13.46
C CYS A 8 -6.49 5.98 -14.17
N VAL A 9 -6.03 6.00 -15.43
CA VAL A 9 -5.66 4.80 -16.21
C VAL A 9 -4.31 4.28 -15.72
N GLN A 10 -4.27 3.80 -14.48
CA GLN A 10 -3.08 3.24 -13.84
C GLN A 10 -3.48 2.08 -12.93
N SER A 11 -2.54 1.18 -12.66
CA SER A 11 -2.74 0.11 -11.69
C SER A 11 -2.81 0.64 -10.26
N THR A 12 -3.40 -0.15 -9.35
CA THR A 12 -3.58 0.18 -7.93
C THR A 12 -2.54 -0.48 -7.02
N TYR A 13 -1.51 -1.09 -7.59
CA TYR A 13 -0.39 -1.65 -6.82
C TYR A 13 0.35 -0.53 -6.09
N TRP A 14 0.72 -0.81 -4.84
CA TRP A 14 1.50 0.13 -4.06
C TRP A 14 2.94 0.19 -4.57
N TRP A 15 3.51 1.38 -4.52
CA TRP A 15 4.84 1.68 -5.03
C TRP A 15 5.49 2.78 -4.20
N VAL A 16 6.75 2.57 -3.80
CA VAL A 16 7.55 3.60 -3.15
C VAL A 16 8.01 4.61 -4.20
N ALA A 17 7.36 5.77 -4.28
CA ALA A 17 7.68 6.85 -5.22
C ALA A 17 8.66 7.86 -4.60
N PRO A 18 9.63 8.39 -5.38
CA PRO A 18 10.47 9.47 -4.90
C PRO A 18 9.60 10.71 -4.70
N SER A 19 9.79 11.38 -3.59
CA SER A 19 9.10 12.62 -3.31
C SER A 19 9.91 13.79 -3.88
N HIS A 20 9.21 14.71 -4.56
CA HIS A 20 9.80 15.99 -4.98
C HIS A 20 9.89 17.01 -3.81
N LEU A 21 9.44 16.64 -2.61
CA LEU A 21 9.44 17.51 -1.44
C LEU A 21 10.76 17.36 -0.66
N PRO A 22 11.34 18.47 -0.17
CA PRO A 22 12.64 18.45 0.51
C PRO A 22 12.64 17.80 1.90
N ILE A 23 11.47 17.52 2.50
CA ILE A 23 11.33 17.07 3.90
C ILE A 23 11.08 15.55 3.99
N MET A 24 10.48 14.95 2.97
CA MET A 24 10.10 13.53 2.95
C MET A 24 10.68 12.94 1.68
N THR A 25 11.43 11.86 1.77
CA THR A 25 12.16 11.31 0.62
C THR A 25 11.32 10.32 -0.19
N PHE A 26 10.37 9.60 0.43
CA PHE A 26 9.58 8.59 -0.29
C PHE A 26 8.14 8.42 0.22
N PHE A 27 7.16 8.61 -0.68
CA PHE A 27 5.74 8.33 -0.42
C PHE A 27 5.32 7.00 -1.05
N ILE A 28 4.29 6.37 -0.49
CA ILE A 28 3.59 5.26 -1.15
C ILE A 28 2.53 5.84 -2.08
N ALA A 29 2.63 5.48 -3.35
CA ALA A 29 1.70 5.85 -4.42
C ALA A 29 1.16 4.62 -5.14
N ALA A 30 0.18 4.84 -6.01
CA ALA A 30 -0.17 3.87 -7.04
C ALA A 30 0.97 3.81 -8.06
N GLY A 31 1.40 2.61 -8.42
CA GLY A 31 2.48 2.38 -9.36
C GLY A 31 2.24 1.14 -10.22
N PRO A 32 3.23 0.78 -11.06
CA PRO A 32 3.09 -0.30 -12.02
C PRO A 32 2.85 -1.65 -11.32
N LYS A 33 2.28 -2.59 -12.08
CA LYS A 33 2.26 -4.00 -11.65
C LYS A 33 3.70 -4.48 -11.46
N PRO A 34 4.04 -5.11 -10.33
CA PRO A 34 5.38 -5.64 -10.14
C PRO A 34 5.64 -6.76 -11.16
N GLU A 35 6.57 -6.51 -12.08
CA GLU A 35 7.13 -7.49 -13.02
C GLU A 35 8.56 -7.85 -12.58
N HIS A 36 9.11 -8.97 -13.04
CA HIS A 36 10.47 -9.36 -12.65
C HIS A 36 11.50 -8.30 -13.11
N GLY A 37 12.16 -7.61 -12.18
CA GLY A 37 13.12 -6.54 -12.46
C GLY A 37 13.52 -5.76 -11.20
N GLU A 38 14.62 -5.02 -11.24
CA GLU A 38 15.17 -4.27 -10.08
C GLU A 38 14.19 -3.22 -9.55
N ASP A 39 13.46 -2.59 -10.47
CA ASP A 39 12.45 -1.59 -10.16
C ASP A 39 11.26 -2.18 -9.35
N SER A 40 10.90 -3.45 -9.54
CA SER A 40 9.73 -4.02 -8.84
C SER A 40 9.94 -4.22 -7.35
N SER A 41 11.19 -4.17 -6.86
CA SER A 41 11.51 -4.15 -5.43
C SER A 41 10.73 -3.06 -4.67
N ARG A 42 10.42 -1.93 -5.35
CA ARG A 42 9.67 -0.79 -4.80
C ARG A 42 8.18 -1.07 -4.60
N SER A 43 7.66 -2.19 -5.09
CA SER A 43 6.28 -2.64 -4.89
C SER A 43 6.12 -3.63 -3.73
N PHE A 44 7.21 -4.11 -3.13
CA PHE A 44 7.14 -5.17 -2.12
C PHE A 44 7.25 -4.61 -0.71
N PHE A 45 6.31 -5.00 0.15
CA PHE A 45 6.21 -4.55 1.53
C PHE A 45 6.09 -5.75 2.45
N GLN A 46 6.59 -5.59 3.68
CA GLN A 46 6.46 -6.59 4.73
C GLN A 46 5.44 -6.13 5.76
N ILE A 47 4.63 -7.08 6.26
CA ILE A 47 3.73 -6.87 7.38
C ILE A 47 4.38 -7.49 8.61
N LYS A 48 4.64 -6.69 9.64
CA LYS A 48 5.31 -7.10 10.88
C LYS A 48 4.43 -6.82 12.09
N LYS A 49 4.57 -7.62 13.15
CA LYS A 49 3.90 -7.33 14.44
C LYS A 49 4.57 -6.14 15.12
N THR A 50 3.81 -5.33 15.86
CA THR A 50 4.33 -4.18 16.61
C THR A 50 4.94 -4.54 17.97
N GLY A 51 4.95 -5.83 18.35
CA GLY A 51 5.61 -6.36 19.55
C GLY A 51 4.82 -6.18 20.85
N GLY A 52 4.05 -5.10 21.00
CA GLY A 52 3.35 -4.77 22.26
C GLY A 52 1.87 -5.19 22.35
N LEU A 53 1.21 -5.46 21.22
CA LEU A 53 -0.24 -5.72 21.18
C LEU A 53 -0.57 -6.93 20.28
N HIS A 54 -1.54 -7.74 20.71
CA HIS A 54 -2.04 -8.84 19.89
C HIS A 54 -2.79 -8.30 18.66
N ASN A 55 -2.54 -8.92 17.50
CA ASN A 55 -3.18 -8.61 16.22
C ASN A 55 -2.98 -7.18 15.70
N VAL A 56 -1.96 -6.47 16.20
CA VAL A 56 -1.56 -5.16 15.68
C VAL A 56 -0.29 -5.31 14.85
N TYR A 57 -0.31 -4.71 13.67
CA TYR A 57 0.74 -4.82 12.67
C TYR A 57 1.24 -3.44 12.24
N LYS A 58 2.41 -3.43 11.62
CA LYS A 58 3.00 -2.31 10.91
C LYS A 58 3.47 -2.75 9.53
N ILE A 59 3.57 -1.81 8.61
CA ILE A 59 4.16 -2.02 7.29
C ILE A 59 5.61 -1.58 7.34
N THR A 60 6.50 -2.38 6.76
CA THR A 60 7.92 -2.07 6.60
C THR A 60 8.28 -2.21 5.13
N PHE A 61 9.09 -1.28 4.63
CA PHE A 61 9.71 -1.34 3.32
C PHE A 61 11.20 -1.65 3.49
N CYS A 62 11.73 -2.58 2.70
CA CYS A 62 13.15 -2.92 2.72
C CYS A 62 13.74 -2.68 1.35
N SER A 63 14.72 -1.78 1.27
CA SER A 63 15.45 -1.49 0.05
C SER A 63 16.45 -2.61 -0.28
N GLY A 64 16.82 -2.70 -1.56
CA GLY A 64 17.76 -3.72 -2.05
C GLY A 64 19.16 -3.64 -1.45
N ASP A 65 19.51 -2.54 -0.79
CA ASP A 65 20.77 -2.33 -0.05
C ASP A 65 20.77 -2.93 1.36
N GLY A 66 19.67 -3.58 1.78
CA GLY A 66 19.52 -4.23 3.07
C GLY A 66 18.99 -3.32 4.18
N GLY A 67 18.76 -2.03 3.90
CA GLY A 67 18.05 -1.12 4.81
C GLY A 67 16.55 -1.46 4.88
N CYS A 68 15.96 -1.32 6.06
CA CYS A 68 14.51 -1.46 6.23
C CYS A 68 13.97 -0.31 7.07
N ASP A 69 12.97 0.36 6.54
CA ASP A 69 12.29 1.48 7.17
C ASP A 69 10.81 1.19 7.35
N ASP A 70 10.26 1.69 8.46
CA ASP A 70 8.83 1.59 8.71
C ASP A 70 8.04 2.57 7.82
N VAL A 71 6.80 2.20 7.54
CA VAL A 71 5.83 3.05 6.86
C VAL A 71 4.91 3.69 7.89
N GLY A 72 4.84 5.01 7.83
CA GLY A 72 4.02 5.83 8.70
C GLY A 72 3.10 6.77 7.92
N ILE A 73 2.44 7.68 8.65
CA ILE A 73 1.64 8.76 8.06
C ILE A 73 2.43 10.06 8.14
N ALA A 74 2.64 10.69 6.99
CA ALA A 74 3.25 12.00 6.85
C ALA A 74 2.26 12.99 6.23
N ARG A 75 2.26 14.24 6.67
CA ARG A 75 1.44 15.29 6.04
C ARG A 75 2.15 15.85 4.82
N ASP A 76 1.44 15.91 3.71
CA ASP A 76 1.92 16.64 2.52
C ASP A 76 1.77 18.16 2.69
N ALA A 77 2.19 18.93 1.68
CA ALA A 77 2.13 20.39 1.69
C ALA A 77 0.69 20.95 1.82
N ASN A 78 -0.32 20.15 1.49
CA ASN A 78 -1.73 20.51 1.62
C ASN A 78 -2.34 20.02 2.95
N GLY A 79 -1.53 19.44 3.83
CA GLY A 79 -1.97 18.88 5.11
C GLY A 79 -2.61 17.49 5.02
N VAL A 80 -2.59 16.85 3.85
CA VAL A 80 -3.18 15.51 3.66
C VAL A 80 -2.23 14.45 4.20
N GLY A 81 -2.76 13.54 5.03
CA GLY A 81 -2.02 12.39 5.54
C GLY A 81 -1.76 11.37 4.43
N ARG A 82 -0.49 11.16 4.08
CA ARG A 82 -0.02 10.17 3.10
C ARG A 82 0.83 9.11 3.78
N LEU A 83 0.82 7.91 3.22
CA LEU A 83 1.76 6.87 3.65
C LEU A 83 3.17 7.21 3.16
N ALA A 84 4.15 7.14 4.05
CA ALA A 84 5.54 7.50 3.77
C ALA A 84 6.51 6.55 4.46
N VAL A 85 7.63 6.26 3.77
CA VAL A 85 8.74 5.45 4.29
C VAL A 85 9.60 6.31 5.21
N GLY A 86 10.14 5.74 6.29
CA GLY A 86 11.01 6.44 7.24
C GLY A 86 10.25 7.34 8.23
N SER A 87 8.93 7.17 8.32
CA SER A 87 8.06 7.85 9.28
C SER A 87 7.81 6.99 10.52
N GLU A 88 7.28 7.59 11.59
CA GLU A 88 6.82 6.83 12.76
C GLU A 88 5.82 5.73 12.32
N PRO A 89 6.04 4.46 12.68
CA PRO A 89 5.25 3.34 12.19
C PRO A 89 3.77 3.54 12.49
N PHE A 90 2.91 3.43 11.47
CA PHE A 90 1.47 3.50 11.66
C PHE A 90 0.91 2.11 12.01
N PRO A 91 0.44 1.88 13.25
CA PRO A 91 -0.11 0.59 13.65
C PRO A 91 -1.51 0.39 13.07
N PHE A 92 -1.80 -0.82 12.58
CA PHE A 92 -3.11 -1.16 12.02
C PHE A 92 -3.53 -2.59 12.36
N VAL A 93 -4.81 -2.87 12.13
CA VAL A 93 -5.42 -4.21 12.24
C VAL A 93 -6.06 -4.59 10.91
N PHE A 94 -6.06 -5.89 10.58
CA PHE A 94 -6.82 -6.38 9.43
C PHE A 94 -8.27 -6.62 9.83
N MET A 95 -9.20 -6.02 9.09
CA MET A 95 -10.62 -6.31 9.20
C MET A 95 -11.06 -7.03 7.93
N LYS A 96 -11.81 -8.13 8.07
CA LYS A 96 -12.36 -8.83 6.92
C LYS A 96 -13.37 -7.90 6.23
N ALA A 97 -13.16 -7.62 4.95
CA ALA A 97 -14.15 -6.88 4.16
C ALA A 97 -15.44 -7.72 4.02
N SER A 98 -16.61 -7.09 4.11
CA SER A 98 -17.87 -7.73 3.76
C SER A 98 -17.91 -7.93 2.25
N GLU A 99 -18.04 -9.18 1.79
CA GLU A 99 -18.33 -9.46 0.38
C GLU A 99 -19.69 -8.82 0.05
N ALA A 100 -19.72 -7.86 -0.87
CA ALA A 100 -20.95 -7.62 -1.61
C ALA A 100 -21.10 -8.84 -2.51
N GLU A 101 -22.03 -9.75 -2.20
CA GLU A 101 -22.35 -10.84 -3.10
C GLU A 101 -22.81 -10.23 -4.42
N THR A 102 -21.92 -10.23 -5.41
CA THR A 102 -22.30 -10.00 -6.80
C THR A 102 -23.09 -11.23 -7.22
N SER A 103 -24.41 -11.18 -7.00
CA SER A 103 -25.38 -12.15 -7.46
C SER A 103 -25.31 -12.28 -8.99
N HIS A 104 -24.49 -13.22 -9.47
CA HIS A 104 -24.53 -13.73 -10.83
C HIS A 104 -24.14 -15.21 -10.83
N LYS A 105 -24.98 -16.04 -10.20
CA LYS A 105 -25.05 -17.46 -10.53
C LYS A 105 -26.39 -17.71 -11.21
N THR A 106 -26.47 -17.38 -12.50
CA THR A 106 -27.47 -18.03 -13.37
C THR A 106 -27.11 -19.50 -13.40
N MET A 107 -27.83 -20.32 -12.62
CA MET A 107 -27.86 -21.77 -12.81
C MET A 107 -28.50 -22.01 -14.18
N SER A 108 -27.68 -22.21 -15.21
CA SER A 108 -28.17 -22.80 -16.46
C SER A 108 -28.53 -24.25 -16.16
N ILE A 109 -29.84 -24.53 -16.11
CA ILE A 109 -30.37 -25.87 -16.26
C ILE A 109 -30.43 -26.11 -17.78
N ILE A 110 -29.69 -27.11 -18.25
CA ILE A 110 -29.94 -27.80 -19.53
C ILE A 110 -30.47 -29.18 -19.17
#